data_AF-T1VYX6-F1
#
_entry.id   AF-T1VYX6-F1
#
_cell.length_a   1.000
_cell.length_b   1.000
_cell.length_c   1.000
_cell.angle_alpha   90.00
_cell.angle_beta   90.00
_cell.angle_gamma   90.00
#
_symmetry.space_group_name_H-M   'P 1'
#
loop_
_entity.id
_entity.type
_entity.pdbx_description
1 polymer ?
#
loop_
_entity_poly.entity_id
_entity_poly.type
_entity_poly.pdbx_seq_one_letter_code
_entity_poly.pdbx_strand_id
1 'polypeptide(L)'
;MSLDPPGYILSLQNNIRARPISWEGAVRAKTITDADLKKIKAIDKVRKEQRKQTVEGDVSTYTTLLLGNNETKSIFESTAKRTDILNYMLVLTGDLMEDVPALTESLVNHPQPYKPFIPLLKQSNNAEDPIPLLTS
;
A
#
# COMPACT_ATOMS: atom_id res chain seq x y z
N MET A 1 -3.52 -19.47 15.40
CA MET A 1 -3.87 -19.99 14.07
C MET A 1 -2.88 -19.39 13.10
N SER A 2 -2.12 -20.19 12.35
CA SER A 2 -1.21 -19.65 11.33
C SER A 2 -2.07 -19.08 10.20
N LEU A 3 -1.91 -17.79 9.91
CA LEU A 3 -2.60 -17.09 8.83
C LEU A 3 -1.77 -17.15 7.54
N ASP A 4 -1.05 -18.24 7.30
CA ASP A 4 -0.26 -18.37 6.09
C ASP A 4 -1.21 -18.28 4.89
N PRO A 5 -0.99 -17.32 3.97
CA PRO A 5 -1.87 -17.16 2.84
C PRO A 5 -1.86 -18.44 2.01
N PRO A 6 -2.99 -18.85 1.41
CA PRO A 6 -3.01 -19.95 0.45
C PRO A 6 -1.90 -19.76 -0.59
N GLY A 7 -1.22 -20.83 -0.99
CA GLY A 7 -0.05 -20.73 -1.89
C GLY A 7 -0.31 -19.95 -3.18
N TYR A 8 -1.55 -19.97 -3.67
CA TYR A 8 -1.99 -19.11 -4.77
C TYR A 8 -1.84 -17.62 -4.48
N ILE A 9 -2.32 -17.14 -3.32
CA ILE A 9 -2.20 -15.73 -2.91
C ILE A 9 -0.73 -15.33 -2.77
N LEU A 10 0.11 -16.19 -2.18
CA LEU A 10 1.54 -15.94 -2.08
C LEU A 10 2.19 -15.78 -3.46
N SER A 11 1.83 -16.64 -4.42
CA SER A 11 2.34 -16.53 -5.79
C SER A 11 1.90 -15.24 -6.49
N LEU A 12 0.65 -14.80 -6.28
CA LEU A 12 0.15 -13.52 -6.79
C LEU A 12 0.91 -12.34 -6.18
N GLN A 13 1.09 -12.32 -4.86
CA GLN A 13 1.86 -11.27 -4.18
C GLN A 13 3.29 -11.21 -4.70
N ASN A 14 3.96 -12.36 -4.86
CA ASN A 14 5.30 -12.42 -5.44
C ASN A 14 5.36 -11.89 -6.87
N ASN A 15 4.34 -12.20 -7.70
CA ASN A 15 4.25 -11.65 -9.04
C ASN A 15 4.09 -10.11 -9.01
N ILE A 16 3.25 -9.58 -8.11
CA ILE A 16 3.07 -8.14 -7.92
C ILE A 16 4.38 -7.48 -7.48
N ARG A 17 5.10 -8.04 -6.49
CA ARG A 17 6.41 -7.53 -6.02
C ARG A 17 7.44 -7.44 -7.16
N ALA A 18 7.43 -8.40 -8.09
CA ALA A 18 8.37 -8.46 -9.19
C ALA A 18 8.09 -7.43 -10.30
N ARG A 19 6.86 -6.90 -10.41
CA ARG A 19 6.50 -5.98 -11.49
C ARG A 19 7.25 -4.64 -11.35
N PRO A 20 7.74 -4.05 -12.45
CA PRO A 20 8.27 -2.69 -12.43
C PRO A 20 7.13 -1.68 -12.31
N ILE A 21 7.29 -0.67 -11.45
CA ILE A 21 6.35 0.44 -11.28
C ILE A 21 6.98 1.72 -11.85
N SER A 22 6.25 2.40 -12.74
CA SER A 22 6.67 3.69 -13.29
C SER A 22 6.29 4.82 -12.34
N TRP A 23 7.07 5.00 -11.26
CA TRP A 23 6.84 6.04 -10.26
C TRP A 23 6.96 7.46 -10.85
N GLU A 24 7.95 7.68 -11.72
CA GLU A 24 8.11 8.94 -12.44
C GLU A 24 6.91 9.25 -13.33
N GLY A 25 6.34 8.22 -13.96
CA GLY A 25 5.10 8.35 -14.73
C GLY A 25 3.92 8.77 -13.87
N ALA A 26 3.83 8.26 -12.63
CA ALA A 26 2.80 8.61 -11.68
C ALA A 26 2.91 10.08 -11.20
N VAL A 27 4.13 10.58 -10.98
CA VAL A 27 4.37 12.01 -10.66
C VAL A 27 4.00 12.90 -11.85
N ARG A 28 4.47 12.58 -13.07
CA ARG A 28 4.13 13.36 -14.27
C ARG A 28 2.62 13.42 -14.53
N ALA A 29 1.91 12.34 -14.24
CA ALA A 29 0.45 12.26 -14.32
C ALA A 29 -0.27 12.94 -13.14
N LYS A 30 0.46 13.55 -12.20
CA LYS A 30 -0.07 14.17 -10.97
C LYS A 30 -0.91 13.21 -10.13
N THR A 31 -0.63 11.91 -10.23
CA THR A 31 -1.28 10.87 -9.42
C THR A 31 -0.68 10.82 -8.02
N ILE A 32 0.62 11.07 -7.90
CA ILE A 32 1.34 11.16 -6.63
C ILE A 32 2.20 12.43 -6.64
N THR A 33 2.53 12.95 -5.46
CA THR A 33 3.41 14.13 -5.34
C THR A 33 4.89 13.74 -5.37
N ASP A 34 5.78 14.69 -5.64
CA ASP A 34 7.24 14.49 -5.48
C ASP A 34 7.62 14.10 -4.05
N ALA A 35 6.88 14.59 -3.06
CA ALA A 35 7.07 14.23 -1.66
C ALA A 35 6.72 12.75 -1.41
N ASP A 36 5.61 12.27 -1.99
CA ASP A 36 5.22 10.86 -1.90
C ASP A 36 6.25 9.98 -2.63
N LEU A 37 6.70 10.40 -3.82
CA LEU A 37 7.74 9.70 -4.58
C LEU A 37 9.00 9.51 -3.74
N LYS A 38 9.47 10.56 -3.07
CA LYS A 38 10.67 10.49 -2.22
C LYS A 38 10.50 9.50 -1.07
N LYS A 39 9.34 9.52 -0.40
CA LYS A 39 9.02 8.59 0.70
C LYS A 39 8.95 7.15 0.22
N ILE A 40 8.28 6.92 -0.92
CA ILE A 40 8.13 5.60 -1.54
C ILE A 40 9.50 5.06 -1.96
N LYS A 41 10.32 5.83 -2.66
CA LYS A 41 11.68 5.40 -3.07
C LYS A 41 12.58 5.02 -1.90
N ALA A 42 12.34 5.55 -0.69
CA ALA A 42 13.13 5.19 0.49
C ALA A 42 12.80 3.79 1.04
N ILE A 43 11.66 3.21 0.66
CA ILE A 43 11.20 1.88 1.10
C ILE A 43 10.97 0.90 -0.06
N ASP A 44 10.91 1.41 -1.29
CA ASP A 44 10.69 0.63 -2.51
C ASP A 44 11.95 -0.11 -2.93
N LYS A 45 11.86 -1.44 -3.06
CA LYS A 45 12.94 -2.32 -3.56
C LYS A 45 14.29 -2.18 -2.81
N VAL A 46 14.25 -1.70 -1.56
CA VAL A 46 15.42 -1.69 -0.66
C VAL A 46 15.46 -2.98 0.16
N ARG A 47 16.60 -3.27 0.80
CA ARG A 47 16.75 -4.46 1.66
C ARG A 47 15.80 -4.37 2.86
N LYS A 48 15.27 -5.50 3.31
CA LYS A 48 14.33 -5.61 4.44
C LYS A 48 14.76 -4.80 5.67
N GLU A 49 15.98 -4.99 6.15
CA GLU A 49 16.49 -4.26 7.33
C GLU A 49 16.56 -2.74 7.12
N GLN A 50 16.97 -2.31 5.93
CA GLN A 50 17.01 -0.89 5.58
C GLN A 50 15.60 -0.31 5.51
N ARG A 51 14.66 -1.03 4.87
CA ARG A 51 13.25 -0.64 4.81
C ARG A 51 12.66 -0.46 6.21
N LYS A 52 12.91 -1.43 7.08
CA LYS A 52 12.48 -1.40 8.48
C LYS A 52 13.03 -0.18 9.20
N GLN A 53 14.34 0.05 9.16
CA GLN A 53 14.98 1.19 9.81
C GLN A 53 14.44 2.54 9.30
N THR A 54 14.21 2.66 7.99
CA THR A 54 13.63 3.87 7.39
C THR A 54 12.23 4.15 7.95
N VAL A 55 11.38 3.13 8.06
CA VAL A 55 10.01 3.29 8.55
C VAL A 55 9.96 3.53 10.05
N GLU A 56 10.77 2.80 10.84
CA GLU A 56 10.87 3.00 12.29
C GLU A 56 11.40 4.39 12.65
N GLY A 57 12.29 4.95 11.82
CA GLY A 57 12.80 6.31 11.99
C GLY A 57 11.73 7.40 11.81
N ASP A 58 10.64 7.13 11.09
CA ASP A 58 9.55 8.08 10.90
C ASP A 58 8.19 7.41 10.64
N VAL A 59 7.68 6.71 11.66
CA VAL A 59 6.41 6.00 11.60
C VAL A 59 5.24 6.92 11.24
N SER A 60 5.27 8.16 11.72
CA SER A 60 4.21 9.16 11.53
C SER A 60 4.04 9.53 10.05
N THR A 61 5.16 9.72 9.33
CA THR A 61 5.15 10.05 7.91
C THR A 61 4.61 8.90 7.08
N TYR A 62 4.99 7.65 7.39
CA TYR A 62 4.50 6.48 6.66
C TYR A 62 3.04 6.15 7.00
N THR A 63 2.59 6.40 8.22
CA THR A 63 1.17 6.33 8.59
C THR A 63 0.35 7.32 7.76
N THR A 64 0.82 8.56 7.63
CA THR A 64 0.17 9.60 6.81
C THR A 64 0.22 9.27 5.32
N LEU A 65 1.31 8.68 4.82
CA LEU A 65 1.40 8.22 3.42
C LEU A 65 0.34 7.17 3.11
N LEU A 66 0.14 6.20 4.02
CA LEU A 66 -0.75 5.06 3.83
C LEU A 66 -2.22 5.40 4.11
N LEU A 67 -2.51 6.18 5.15
CA LEU A 67 -3.88 6.48 5.58
C LEU A 67 -4.36 7.89 5.26
N GLY A 68 -3.46 8.76 4.82
CA GLY A 68 -3.74 10.18 4.69
C GLY A 68 -3.91 10.84 6.06
N ASN A 69 -4.39 12.07 6.05
CA ASN A 69 -4.92 12.75 7.22
C ASN A 69 -6.08 13.67 6.78
N ASN A 70 -6.46 14.67 7.58
CA ASN A 70 -7.54 15.60 7.20
C ASN A 70 -7.20 16.50 6.02
N GLU A 71 -5.90 16.71 5.74
CA GLU A 71 -5.40 17.63 4.72
C GLU A 71 -4.81 16.89 3.51
N THR A 72 -4.24 15.70 3.71
CA THR A 72 -3.57 14.91 2.70
C THR A 72 -4.33 13.62 2.41
N LYS A 73 -4.49 13.31 1.13
CA LYS A 73 -5.02 12.01 0.69
C LYS A 73 -3.99 10.93 0.96
N SER A 74 -4.49 9.73 1.25
CA SER A 74 -3.66 8.53 1.23
C SER A 74 -3.12 8.25 -0.18
N ILE A 75 -2.03 7.48 -0.24
CA ILE A 75 -1.53 6.93 -1.49
C ILE A 75 -2.59 6.08 -2.21
N PHE A 76 -3.43 5.36 -1.48
CA PHE A 76 -4.49 4.51 -2.04
C PHE A 76 -5.62 5.33 -2.68
N GLU A 77 -6.05 6.42 -2.04
CA GLU A 77 -7.03 7.34 -2.63
C GLU A 77 -6.48 8.02 -3.88
N SER A 78 -5.19 8.39 -3.85
CA SER A 78 -4.54 9.09 -4.96
C SER A 78 -4.28 8.17 -6.16
N THR A 79 -4.07 6.88 -5.91
CA THR A 79 -3.76 5.87 -6.93
C THR A 79 -4.94 4.97 -7.30
N ALA A 80 -6.17 5.29 -6.86
CA ALA A 80 -7.36 4.47 -7.09
C ALA A 80 -7.64 4.14 -8.58
N LYS A 81 -7.21 5.00 -9.51
CA LYS A 81 -7.35 4.79 -10.97
C LYS A 81 -6.16 4.05 -11.61
N ARG A 82 -5.14 3.72 -10.84
CA ARG A 82 -3.88 3.07 -11.26
C ARG A 82 -3.71 1.77 -10.49
N THR A 83 -4.42 0.74 -10.95
CA THR A 83 -4.49 -0.58 -10.28
C THR A 83 -3.13 -1.24 -10.10
N ASP A 84 -2.19 -1.00 -11.03
CA ASP A 84 -0.79 -1.43 -10.93
C ASP A 84 -0.09 -0.87 -9.69
N ILE A 85 -0.22 0.44 -9.45
CA ILE A 85 0.36 1.12 -8.30
C ILE A 85 -0.39 0.74 -7.02
N LEU A 86 -1.71 0.73 -7.07
CA LEU A 86 -2.57 0.41 -5.94
C LEU A 86 -2.24 -0.98 -5.38
N ASN A 87 -2.24 -2.00 -6.24
CA ASN A 87 -1.95 -3.38 -5.85
C ASN A 87 -0.53 -3.52 -5.30
N TYR A 88 0.44 -2.85 -5.93
CA TYR A 88 1.81 -2.85 -5.44
C TYR A 88 1.92 -2.24 -4.03
N MET A 89 1.29 -1.08 -3.81
CA MET A 89 1.30 -0.44 -2.50
C MET A 89 0.58 -1.26 -1.43
N LEU A 90 -0.48 -2.00 -1.77
CA LEU A 90 -1.16 -2.91 -0.85
C LEU A 90 -0.24 -4.05 -0.42
N VAL A 91 0.46 -4.68 -1.36
CA VAL A 91 1.43 -5.74 -1.06
C VAL A 91 2.59 -5.19 -0.23
N LEU A 92 3.14 -4.04 -0.60
CA LEU A 92 4.21 -3.38 0.17
C LEU A 92 3.74 -3.04 1.58
N THR A 93 2.49 -2.60 1.75
CA THR A 93 1.93 -2.29 3.08
C THR A 93 1.79 -3.53 3.93
N GLY A 94 1.36 -4.66 3.35
CA GLY A 94 1.35 -5.94 4.04
C GLY A 94 2.75 -6.32 4.54
N ASP A 95 3.76 -6.23 3.66
CA ASP A 95 5.15 -6.49 4.03
C ASP A 95 5.63 -5.57 5.18
N LEU A 96 5.27 -4.28 5.14
CA LEU A 96 5.63 -3.31 6.18
C LEU A 96 4.95 -3.59 7.52
N MET A 97 3.70 -4.02 7.51
CA MET A 97 2.95 -4.34 8.74
C MET A 97 3.52 -5.56 9.45
N GLU A 98 3.99 -6.55 8.68
CA GLU A 98 4.69 -7.72 9.22
C GLU A 98 6.08 -7.37 9.76
N ASP A 99 6.81 -6.49 9.07
CA ASP A 99 8.20 -6.16 9.41
C ASP A 99 8.35 -5.09 10.50
N VAL A 100 7.35 -4.20 10.65
CA VAL A 100 7.42 -3.00 11.49
C VAL A 100 6.20 -2.92 12.43
N PRO A 101 6.25 -3.55 13.61
CA PRO A 101 5.13 -3.54 14.57
C PRO A 101 4.68 -2.14 14.98
N ALA A 102 5.61 -1.19 15.13
CA ALA A 102 5.31 0.20 15.47
C ALA A 102 4.45 0.91 14.39
N LEU A 103 4.66 0.57 13.12
CA LEU A 103 3.80 1.06 12.03
C LEU A 103 2.40 0.48 12.17
N THR A 104 2.28 -0.82 12.40
CA THR A 104 0.98 -1.48 12.60
C THR A 104 0.21 -0.86 13.76
N GLU A 105 0.87 -0.61 14.90
CA GLU A 105 0.26 0.08 16.04
C GLU A 105 -0.22 1.49 15.67
N SER A 106 0.60 2.26 14.95
CA SER A 106 0.23 3.61 14.48
C SER A 106 -0.95 3.59 13.50
N LEU A 107 -1.00 2.63 12.59
CA LEU A 107 -2.10 2.46 11.64
C LEU A 107 -3.41 2.11 12.35
N VAL A 108 -3.38 1.24 13.35
CA VAL A 108 -4.56 0.84 14.14
C VAL A 108 -5.07 2.00 15.00
N ASN A 109 -4.16 2.79 15.58
CA ASN A 109 -4.49 3.95 16.40
C ASN A 109 -4.88 5.21 15.59
N HIS A 110 -4.78 5.16 14.25
CA HIS A 110 -5.18 6.27 13.39
C HIS A 110 -6.70 6.55 13.54
N PRO A 111 -7.17 7.82 13.57
CA PRO A 111 -8.59 8.13 13.72
C PRO A 111 -9.49 7.56 12.63
N GLN A 112 -8.94 7.29 11.44
CA GLN A 112 -9.63 6.76 10.27
C GLN A 112 -8.84 5.60 9.66
N PRO A 113 -8.72 4.44 10.34
CA PRO A 113 -7.80 3.39 9.95
C PRO A 113 -8.25 2.65 8.68
N TYR A 114 -9.56 2.61 8.42
CA TYR A 114 -10.14 1.89 7.29
C TYR A 114 -10.59 2.78 6.12
N LYS A 115 -10.54 4.11 6.27
CA LYS A 115 -11.08 5.04 5.27
C LYS A 115 -10.53 4.81 3.85
N PRO A 116 -9.22 4.63 3.64
CA PRO A 116 -8.69 4.38 2.30
C PRO A 116 -9.08 3.02 1.73
N PHE A 117 -9.35 2.03 2.59
CA PHE A 117 -9.57 0.64 2.18
C PHE A 117 -11.05 0.34 1.88
N ILE A 118 -11.99 0.94 2.62
CA ILE A 118 -13.43 0.71 2.44
C ILE A 118 -13.89 0.91 0.98
N PRO A 119 -13.49 1.98 0.27
CA PRO A 119 -13.86 2.16 -1.13
C PRO A 119 -13.33 1.05 -2.05
N LEU A 120 -12.18 0.45 -1.73
CA LEU A 120 -11.56 -0.62 -2.52
C LEU A 120 -12.28 -1.96 -2.35
N LEU A 121 -13.03 -2.12 -1.26
CA LEU A 121 -13.83 -3.32 -0.97
C LEU A 121 -15.24 -3.25 -1.58
N LYS A 122 -15.66 -2.09 -2.09
CA LYS A 122 -16.96 -1.97 -2.76
C LYS A 122 -16.94 -2.84 -4.01
N GLN A 123 -17.88 -3.80 -4.07
CA GLN A 123 -18.03 -4.67 -5.22
C GLN A 123 -18.21 -3.84 -6.49
N SER A 124 -17.35 -4.08 -7.47
CA SER A 124 -17.64 -3.66 -8.83
C SER A 124 -18.69 -4.60 -9.41
N ASN A 125 -19.72 -4.02 -10.04
CA ASN A 125 -20.67 -4.78 -10.85
C ASN A 125 -20.14 -5.04 -12.28
N ASN A 126 -18.91 -4.63 -12.59
CA ASN A 126 -18.25 -4.95 -13.87
C ASN A 126 -17.47 -6.26 -13.75
N ALA A 127 -17.84 -7.24 -14.56
CA ALA A 127 -17.19 -8.56 -14.62
C ALA A 127 -15.71 -8.53 -15.09
N GLU A 128 -15.27 -7.41 -15.68
CA GLU A 128 -13.90 -7.18 -16.17
C GLU A 128 -12.97 -6.54 -15.12
N ASP A 129 -13.51 -6.09 -13.97
CA ASP A 129 -12.68 -5.50 -12.91
C ASP A 129 -11.96 -6.59 -12.10
N PRO A 130 -10.67 -6.41 -11.76
CA PRO A 130 -9.87 -7.48 -11.19
C PRO A 130 -10.32 -7.85 -9.76
N ILE A 131 -10.59 -9.15 -9.61
CA ILE A 131 -10.78 -9.98 -8.40
C ILE A 131 -11.79 -9.42 -7.37
N PRO A 132 -13.04 -9.91 -7.38
CA PRO A 132 -13.96 -9.78 -6.26
C PRO A 132 -13.30 -10.36 -5.00
N LEU A 133 -13.04 -9.52 -3.99
CA LEU A 133 -12.29 -9.93 -2.80
C LEU A 133 -13.04 -10.88 -1.87
N LEU A 134 -14.33 -11.13 -2.10
CA LEU A 134 -15.13 -12.07 -1.32
C LEU A 134 -16.25 -12.66 -2.19
N THR A 135 -16.10 -13.91 -2.62
CA THR A 135 -17.26 -14.77 -2.87
C THR A 135 -17.04 -16.05 -2.05
N SER A 136 -17.97 -16.31 -1.12
CA SER A 136 -18.12 -17.59 -0.43
C SER A 136 -18.55 -18.69 -1.39
#